data_AF-A0A7X9QFC4-F1
#
_entry.id   AF-A0A7X9QFC4-F1
#
_cell.length_a   1.000
_cell.length_b   1.000
_cell.length_c   1.000
_cell.angle_alpha   90.00
_cell.angle_beta   90.00
_cell.angle_gamma   90.00
#
_symmetry.space_group_name_H-M   'P 1'
#
loop_
_entity.id
_entity.type
_entity.pdbx_description
1 polymer ?
#
loop_
_entity_poly.entity_id
_entity_poly.type
_entity_poly.pdbx_seq_one_letter_code
_entity_poly.pdbx_strand_id
1 'polypeptide(L)'
;MIHEVDAALRALIDRETGIRDVEVVFDAPTREWAGRRTVPTIDVYLYDIREDLRRRERGVLNEYNADQTQIVGRHLPPRHFKLSYLVTAWTQRPEDEHRLLSALLGAFLRYDALPADLLSGPLAEIGLPVPLTVGLPPPEDRGFADVWSALGGELKPSIDVVVSAPVSTGQQFPVGPPVEAPPLFSFGGSGGFPGTERVSLMDEPAADGDPAAAGPDRQTGEDGDFDESSGQRRRAGKPAHSIGPADATGSGRVAMRRRGLTIKRTR
;
A
#
# COMPACT_ATOMS: atom_id res chain seq x y z
N MET A 1 8.36 -7.90 4.72
CA MET A 1 9.18 -7.04 3.84
C MET A 1 10.51 -6.60 4.45
N ILE A 2 10.54 -5.97 5.64
CA ILE A 2 11.80 -5.41 6.18
C ILE A 2 12.84 -6.53 6.44
N HIS A 3 12.42 -7.63 7.06
CA HIS A 3 13.33 -8.74 7.37
C HIS A 3 13.87 -9.45 6.11
N GLU A 4 13.12 -9.41 5.00
CA GLU A 4 13.52 -9.93 3.70
C GLU A 4 14.56 -9.01 3.05
N VAL A 5 14.45 -7.69 3.26
CA VAL A 5 15.53 -6.74 2.88
C VAL A 5 16.76 -6.98 3.73
N ASP A 6 16.62 -7.16 5.05
CA ASP A 6 17.75 -7.43 5.95
C ASP A 6 18.47 -8.73 5.56
N ALA A 7 17.72 -9.79 5.23
CA ALA A 7 18.27 -11.04 4.72
C ALA A 7 18.98 -10.86 3.38
N ALA A 8 18.40 -10.09 2.45
CA ALA A 8 19.01 -9.81 1.15
C ALA A 8 20.29 -8.98 1.27
N LEU A 9 20.32 -7.98 2.16
CA LEU A 9 21.52 -7.18 2.44
C LEU A 9 22.62 -8.03 3.07
N ARG A 10 22.29 -8.88 4.05
CA ARG A 10 23.26 -9.83 4.63
C ARG A 10 23.85 -10.73 3.55
N ALA A 11 23.00 -11.37 2.74
CA ALA A 11 23.44 -12.26 1.67
C ALA A 11 24.29 -11.54 0.62
N LEU A 12 23.97 -10.28 0.29
CA LEU A 12 24.74 -9.46 -0.62
C LEU A 12 26.13 -9.15 -0.05
N ILE A 13 26.22 -8.77 1.22
CA ILE A 13 27.48 -8.49 1.91
C ILE A 13 28.35 -9.75 1.95
N ASP A 14 27.77 -10.89 2.32
CA ASP A 14 28.49 -12.17 2.40
C ASP A 14 29.01 -12.60 1.02
N ARG A 15 28.19 -12.46 -0.02
CA ARG A 15 28.52 -12.82 -1.41
C ARG A 15 29.66 -11.98 -1.98
N GLU A 16 29.61 -10.66 -1.81
CA GLU A 16 30.50 -9.75 -2.53
C GLU A 16 31.80 -9.45 -1.79
N THR A 17 31.74 -9.40 -0.46
CA THR A 17 32.93 -9.05 0.32
C THR A 17 33.83 -10.27 0.52
N GLY A 18 33.26 -11.47 0.68
CA GLY A 18 34.01 -12.70 0.94
C GLY A 18 34.92 -12.60 2.18
N ILE A 19 34.65 -11.64 3.07
CA ILE A 19 35.49 -11.36 4.22
C ILE A 19 35.18 -12.42 5.28
N ARG A 20 36.21 -13.18 5.65
CA ARG A 20 36.13 -14.19 6.70
C ARG A 20 36.30 -13.52 8.05
N ASP A 21 35.75 -14.16 9.09
CA ASP A 21 35.92 -13.73 10.49
C ASP A 21 35.34 -12.34 10.80
N VAL A 22 34.36 -11.89 10.01
CA VAL A 22 33.59 -10.67 10.27
C VAL A 22 32.13 -11.03 10.48
N GLU A 23 31.54 -10.51 11.55
CA GLU A 23 30.12 -10.69 11.86
C GLU A 23 29.29 -9.60 11.18
N VAL A 24 28.15 -9.94 10.57
CA VAL A 24 27.17 -8.96 10.06
C VAL A 24 25.96 -8.93 10.98
N VAL A 25 25.65 -7.77 11.54
CA VAL A 25 24.56 -7.55 12.51
C VAL A 25 23.69 -6.35 12.12
N PHE A 26 22.50 -6.27 12.70
CA PHE A 26 21.46 -5.28 12.37
C PHE A 26 20.93 -4.63 13.66
N ASP A 27 21.84 -4.28 14.57
CA ASP A 27 21.51 -3.74 15.89
C ASP A 27 21.63 -2.22 15.88
N ALA A 28 21.15 -1.56 16.95
CA ALA A 28 21.49 -0.16 17.17
C ALA A 28 22.92 -0.05 17.73
N PRO A 29 23.84 0.70 17.08
CA PRO A 29 25.24 0.82 17.51
C PRO A 29 25.38 1.80 18.68
N THR A 30 24.80 1.42 19.82
CA THR A 30 24.91 2.18 21.07
C THR A 30 26.31 2.04 21.66
N ARG A 31 26.70 2.97 22.55
CA ARG A 31 28.00 2.93 23.25
C ARG A 31 28.23 1.62 24.02
N GLU A 32 27.20 1.12 24.68
CA GLU A 32 27.26 -0.16 25.42
C GLU A 32 27.42 -1.35 24.47
N TRP A 33 26.70 -1.33 23.34
CA TRP A 33 26.82 -2.34 22.30
C TRP A 33 28.23 -2.38 21.71
N ALA A 34 28.80 -1.21 21.40
CA ALA A 34 30.15 -1.08 20.83
C ALA A 34 31.23 -1.60 21.80
N GLY A 35 31.09 -1.31 23.09
CA GLY A 35 32.05 -1.74 24.12
C GLY A 35 32.10 -3.26 24.37
N ARG A 36 31.10 -4.02 23.91
CA ARG A 36 31.05 -5.48 24.05
C ARG A 36 31.72 -6.23 22.90
N ARG A 37 32.10 -5.54 21.81
CA ARG A 37 32.60 -6.20 20.59
C ARG A 37 34.09 -6.51 20.69
N THR A 38 34.42 -7.77 20.51
CA THR A 38 35.81 -8.27 20.45
C THR A 38 36.19 -8.76 19.06
N VAL A 39 35.20 -9.09 18.23
CA VAL A 39 35.34 -9.58 16.86
C VAL A 39 35.03 -8.44 15.88
N PRO A 40 35.78 -8.31 14.76
CA PRO A 40 35.43 -7.42 13.67
C PRO A 40 33.95 -7.57 13.25
N THR A 41 33.20 -6.48 13.27
CA THR A 41 31.75 -6.51 13.05
C THR A 41 31.33 -5.43 12.05
N ILE A 42 30.51 -5.80 11.08
CA ILE A 42 29.77 -4.88 10.21
C ILE A 42 28.37 -4.75 10.78
N ASP A 43 27.99 -3.53 11.14
CA ASP A 43 26.65 -3.24 11.63
C ASP A 43 25.84 -2.48 10.57
N VAL A 44 24.65 -2.98 10.28
CA VAL A 44 23.72 -2.50 9.25
C VAL A 44 22.46 -2.01 9.96
N TYR A 45 22.53 -0.79 10.51
CA TYR A 45 21.48 -0.25 11.36
C TYR A 45 20.39 0.46 10.56
N LEU A 46 19.14 -0.02 10.63
CA LEU A 46 17.97 0.64 10.03
C LEU A 46 17.55 1.85 10.87
N TYR A 47 17.86 3.07 10.40
CA TYR A 47 17.63 4.30 11.17
C TYR A 47 16.38 5.10 10.74
N ASP A 48 15.86 4.85 9.53
CA ASP A 48 14.70 5.56 9.00
C ASP A 48 13.88 4.71 8.02
N ILE A 49 12.56 4.87 8.06
CA ILE A 49 11.59 4.16 7.22
C ILE A 49 10.58 5.19 6.72
N ARG A 50 10.51 5.41 5.41
CA ARG A 50 9.61 6.41 4.81
C ARG A 50 8.95 5.93 3.55
N GLU A 51 7.71 6.32 3.33
CA GLU A 51 7.05 6.10 2.04
C GLU A 51 7.65 7.04 0.97
N ASP A 52 8.00 6.51 -0.20
CA ASP A 52 8.35 7.32 -1.36
C ASP A 52 7.08 7.82 -2.07
N LEU A 53 6.63 9.00 -1.64
CA LEU A 53 5.44 9.63 -2.21
C LEU A 53 5.57 9.99 -3.70
N ARG A 54 6.80 10.06 -4.25
CA ARG A 54 6.99 10.33 -5.70
C ARG A 54 6.61 9.12 -6.55
N ARG A 55 6.76 7.91 -6.02
CA ARG A 55 6.35 6.65 -6.65
C ARG A 55 4.95 6.19 -6.22
N ARG A 56 4.22 7.03 -5.48
CA ARG A 56 2.88 6.69 -5.03
C ARG A 56 1.90 6.81 -6.19
N GLU A 57 1.54 5.67 -6.73
CA GLU A 57 0.47 5.56 -7.70
C GLU A 57 -0.90 5.65 -7.02
N ARG A 58 -1.90 6.12 -7.77
CA ARG A 58 -3.29 6.22 -7.34
C ARG A 58 -4.18 5.47 -8.32
N GLY A 59 -5.29 4.95 -7.81
CA GLY A 59 -6.24 4.19 -8.59
C GLY A 59 -6.26 2.72 -8.21
N VAL A 60 -6.96 1.94 -9.00
CA VAL A 60 -7.08 0.49 -8.88
C VAL A 60 -6.53 -0.14 -10.14
N LEU A 61 -5.68 -1.15 -9.96
CA LEU A 61 -5.18 -2.00 -11.02
C LEU A 61 -6.15 -3.18 -11.18
N ASN A 62 -6.51 -3.48 -12.43
CA ASN A 62 -7.34 -4.63 -12.75
C ASN A 62 -6.45 -5.88 -12.82
N GLU A 63 -6.89 -6.93 -12.14
CA GLU A 63 -6.35 -8.28 -12.27
C GLU A 63 -7.22 -9.04 -13.27
N TYR A 64 -6.58 -9.66 -14.26
CA TYR A 64 -7.27 -10.39 -15.32
C TYR A 64 -7.14 -11.90 -15.13
N ASN A 65 -8.11 -12.65 -15.66
CA ASN A 65 -8.00 -14.10 -15.78
C ASN A 65 -6.80 -14.51 -16.65
N ALA A 66 -6.47 -15.81 -16.65
CA ALA A 66 -5.34 -16.35 -17.41
C ALA A 66 -5.38 -15.99 -18.90
N ASP A 67 -6.58 -15.90 -19.48
CA ASP A 67 -6.81 -15.60 -20.89
C ASP A 67 -6.82 -14.08 -21.20
N GLN A 68 -6.64 -13.22 -20.20
CA GLN A 68 -6.67 -11.75 -20.29
C GLN A 68 -7.98 -11.14 -20.83
N THR A 69 -9.09 -11.88 -20.75
CA THR A 69 -10.38 -11.47 -21.30
C THR A 69 -11.31 -10.83 -20.28
N GLN A 70 -11.16 -11.20 -19.00
CA GLN A 70 -12.08 -10.79 -17.94
C GLN A 70 -11.32 -10.29 -16.72
N ILE A 71 -11.85 -9.24 -16.08
CA ILE A 71 -11.33 -8.74 -14.82
C ILE A 71 -11.85 -9.65 -13.71
N VAL A 72 -10.94 -10.30 -12.98
CA VAL A 72 -11.25 -11.21 -11.87
C VAL A 72 -11.03 -10.56 -10.51
N GLY A 73 -10.33 -9.43 -10.47
CA GLY A 73 -10.03 -8.72 -9.24
C GLY A 73 -9.56 -7.30 -9.50
N ARG A 74 -9.52 -6.50 -8.44
CA ARG A 74 -8.88 -5.19 -8.43
C ARG A 74 -8.03 -5.05 -7.19
N HIS A 75 -6.83 -4.52 -7.32
CA HIS A 75 -5.97 -4.21 -6.19
C HIS A 75 -5.39 -2.81 -6.30
N LEU A 76 -4.93 -2.25 -5.18
CA LEU A 76 -4.17 -1.01 -5.23
C LEU A 76 -2.74 -1.26 -5.75
N PRO A 77 -2.14 -0.28 -6.43
CA PRO A 77 -0.73 -0.37 -6.81
C PRO A 77 0.17 -0.50 -5.57
N PRO A 78 1.32 -1.20 -5.67
CA PRO A 78 2.27 -1.32 -4.58
C PRO A 78 2.75 0.04 -4.08
N ARG A 79 2.95 0.16 -2.77
CA ARG A 79 3.61 1.34 -2.17
C ARG A 79 5.09 1.09 -2.07
N HIS A 80 5.88 2.11 -2.33
CA HIS A 80 7.33 2.02 -2.22
C HIS A 80 7.77 2.65 -0.91
N PHE A 81 8.51 1.90 -0.10
CA PHE A 81 9.11 2.38 1.14
C PHE A 81 10.63 2.46 0.99
N LYS A 82 11.22 3.59 1.36
CA LYS A 82 12.65 3.76 1.54
C LYS A 82 13.02 3.28 2.93
N LEU A 83 13.90 2.30 2.98
CA LEU A 83 14.55 1.80 4.18
C LEU A 83 15.99 2.34 4.16
N SER A 84 16.30 3.26 5.07
CA SER A 84 17.62 3.88 5.14
C SER A 84 18.45 3.20 6.22
N TYR A 85 19.54 2.58 5.79
CA TYR A 85 20.47 1.84 6.62
C TYR A 85 21.77 2.62 6.77
N LEU A 86 22.31 2.63 7.98
CA LEU A 86 23.62 3.14 8.29
C LEU A 86 24.58 1.96 8.45
N VAL A 87 25.48 1.79 7.48
CA VAL A 87 26.48 0.71 7.50
C VAL A 87 27.75 1.22 8.16
N THR A 88 28.17 0.55 9.23
CA THR A 88 29.37 0.88 10.01
C THR A 88 30.26 -0.33 10.17
N ALA A 89 31.56 -0.09 10.33
CA ALA A 89 32.54 -1.13 10.60
C ALA A 89 33.18 -0.91 11.98
N TRP A 90 33.25 -1.97 12.76
CA TRP A 90 33.75 -1.97 14.13
C TRP A 90 34.93 -2.93 14.24
N THR A 91 36.13 -2.38 14.45
CA THR A 91 37.35 -3.17 14.64
C THR A 91 38.24 -2.54 15.72
N GLN A 92 39.42 -3.11 15.97
CA GLN A 92 40.38 -2.54 16.91
C GLN A 92 41.16 -1.35 16.33
N ARG A 93 41.28 -1.25 15.00
CA ARG A 93 42.14 -0.27 14.32
C ARG A 93 41.31 0.53 13.30
N PRO A 94 41.32 1.87 13.34
CA PRO A 94 40.58 2.68 12.35
C PRO A 94 40.93 2.35 10.89
N GLU A 95 42.18 1.97 10.62
CA GLU A 95 42.61 1.58 9.27
C GLU A 95 41.88 0.34 8.76
N ASP A 96 41.61 -0.62 9.64
CA ASP A 96 40.87 -1.84 9.30
C ASP A 96 39.38 -1.52 9.11
N GLU A 97 38.82 -0.60 9.91
CA GLU A 97 37.46 -0.07 9.68
C GLU A 97 37.33 0.54 8.28
N HIS A 98 38.28 1.39 7.89
CA HIS A 98 38.27 2.02 6.57
C HIS A 98 38.43 1.00 5.43
N ARG A 99 39.22 -0.06 5.63
CA ARG A 99 39.35 -1.15 4.65
C ARG A 99 38.05 -1.92 4.47
N LEU A 100 37.36 -2.24 5.57
CA LEU A 100 36.06 -2.90 5.53
C LEU A 100 35.02 -2.01 4.82
N LEU A 101 34.94 -0.74 5.18
CA LEU A 101 34.04 0.22 4.53
C LEU A 101 34.35 0.39 3.04
N SER A 102 35.64 0.42 2.65
CA SER A 102 36.02 0.51 1.25
C SER A 102 35.59 -0.74 0.45
N ALA A 103 35.71 -1.93 1.04
CA ALA A 103 35.25 -3.17 0.41
C ALA A 103 33.73 -3.20 0.26
N LEU A 104 33.00 -2.80 1.31
CA LEU A 104 31.53 -2.69 1.28
C LEU A 104 31.04 -1.68 0.26
N LEU A 105 31.66 -0.50 0.20
CA LEU A 105 31.34 0.51 -0.79
C LEU A 105 31.55 -0.03 -2.22
N GLY A 106 32.69 -0.68 -2.47
CA GLY A 106 32.97 -1.32 -3.75
C GLY A 106 32.02 -2.45 -4.12
N ALA A 107 31.45 -3.15 -3.13
CA ALA A 107 30.43 -4.17 -3.32
C ALA A 107 29.07 -3.56 -3.67
N PHE A 108 28.57 -2.61 -2.88
CA PHE A 108 27.25 -2.01 -3.10
C PHE A 108 27.16 -1.23 -4.41
N LEU A 109 28.23 -0.55 -4.82
CA LEU A 109 28.26 0.22 -6.08
C LEU A 109 28.16 -0.64 -7.35
N ARG A 110 28.24 -1.97 -7.25
CA ARG A 110 28.02 -2.87 -8.40
C ARG A 110 26.54 -3.08 -8.72
N TYR A 111 25.64 -2.64 -7.85
CA TYR A 111 24.23 -2.99 -7.89
C TYR A 111 23.36 -1.74 -7.83
N ASP A 112 22.58 -1.49 -8.89
CA ASP A 112 21.54 -0.45 -8.90
C ASP A 112 20.24 -0.92 -8.20
N ALA A 113 20.11 -2.22 -7.97
CA ALA A 113 19.01 -2.87 -7.27
C ALA A 113 19.50 -4.16 -6.61
N LEU A 114 18.81 -4.59 -5.55
CA LEU A 114 19.06 -5.89 -4.94
C LEU A 114 18.87 -7.00 -5.98
N PRO A 115 19.83 -7.95 -6.12
CA PRO A 115 19.71 -9.06 -7.06
C PRO A 115 18.45 -9.89 -6.80
N ALA A 116 17.74 -10.27 -7.88
CA ALA A 116 16.47 -10.98 -7.79
C ALA A 116 16.61 -12.36 -7.12
N ASP A 117 17.78 -13.00 -7.23
CA ASP A 117 18.12 -14.27 -6.57
C ASP A 117 18.27 -14.16 -5.05
N LEU A 118 18.48 -12.95 -4.52
CA LEU A 118 18.56 -12.68 -3.09
C LEU A 118 17.21 -12.24 -2.49
N LEU A 119 16.21 -11.97 -3.33
CA LEU A 119 14.88 -11.59 -2.88
C LEU A 119 14.09 -12.82 -2.45
N SER A 120 13.31 -12.67 -1.38
CA SER A 120 12.47 -13.75 -0.84
C SER A 120 11.10 -13.23 -0.39
N GLY A 121 10.16 -14.17 -0.20
CA GLY A 121 8.82 -13.89 0.32
C GLY A 121 8.07 -12.84 -0.51
N PRO A 122 7.37 -11.89 0.14
CA PRO A 122 6.57 -10.87 -0.55
C PRO A 122 7.34 -10.01 -1.55
N LEU A 123 8.65 -9.78 -1.34
CA LEU A 123 9.46 -9.01 -2.28
C LEU A 123 9.69 -9.77 -3.60
N ALA A 124 9.93 -11.08 -3.50
CA ALA A 124 10.06 -11.93 -4.68
C ALA A 124 8.70 -12.12 -5.38
N GLU A 125 7.62 -12.28 -4.62
CA GLU A 125 6.26 -12.44 -5.15
C GLU A 125 5.77 -11.22 -5.93
N ILE A 126 6.11 -10.00 -5.49
CA ILE A 126 5.75 -8.77 -6.21
C ILE A 126 6.46 -8.68 -7.56
N GLY A 127 7.65 -9.27 -7.71
CA GLY A 127 8.39 -9.32 -8.98
C GLY A 127 8.85 -7.96 -9.52
N LEU A 128 8.81 -6.91 -8.70
CA LEU A 128 9.32 -5.58 -9.06
C LEU A 128 10.77 -5.41 -8.61
N PRO A 129 11.58 -4.62 -9.32
CA PRO A 129 12.95 -4.32 -8.89
C PRO A 129 12.94 -3.62 -7.54
N VAL A 130 13.97 -3.87 -6.73
CA VAL A 130 14.17 -3.26 -5.41
C VAL A 130 15.43 -2.38 -5.47
N PRO A 131 15.32 -1.11 -5.89
CA PRO A 131 16.47 -0.23 -6.08
C PRO A 131 17.32 -0.08 -4.81
N LEU A 132 18.64 -0.08 -5.01
CA LEU A 132 19.65 0.15 -4.00
C LEU A 132 20.37 1.46 -4.33
N THR A 133 20.45 2.39 -3.39
CA THR A 133 21.20 3.64 -3.55
C THR A 133 22.17 3.82 -2.40
N VAL A 134 23.36 4.34 -2.69
CA VAL A 134 24.48 4.40 -1.73
C VAL A 134 25.04 5.81 -1.69
N GLY A 135 25.28 6.32 -0.47
CA GLY A 135 25.97 7.60 -0.25
C GLY A 135 25.18 8.82 -0.71
N LEU A 136 23.85 8.74 -0.71
CA LEU A 136 23.01 9.91 -0.98
C LEU A 136 22.98 10.83 0.25
N PRO A 137 22.87 12.16 0.06
CA PRO A 137 22.69 13.06 1.17
C PRO A 137 21.42 12.67 1.94
N PRO A 138 21.49 12.56 3.29
CA PRO A 138 20.33 12.20 4.09
C PRO A 138 19.27 13.29 3.95
N PRO A 139 17.99 12.95 4.19
CA PRO A 139 16.93 13.94 4.28
C PRO A 139 17.29 15.07 5.25
N GLU A 140 17.01 16.33 4.87
CA GLU A 140 17.37 17.51 5.67
C GLU A 140 16.80 17.51 7.09
N ASP A 141 15.72 16.76 7.33
CA ASP A 141 15.03 16.69 8.61
C ASP A 141 15.63 15.68 9.60
N ARG A 142 16.63 14.90 9.17
CA ARG A 142 17.37 13.99 10.06
C ARG A 142 18.82 13.80 9.59
N GLY A 143 19.70 14.70 10.03
CA GLY A 143 21.12 14.61 9.75
C GLY A 143 21.79 13.46 10.51
N PHE A 144 22.89 12.92 9.97
CA PHE A 144 23.62 11.81 10.61
C PHE A 144 24.12 12.15 12.03
N ALA A 145 24.55 13.40 12.26
CA ALA A 145 24.99 13.83 13.58
C ALA A 145 23.90 13.70 14.66
N ASP A 146 22.63 13.96 14.30
CA ASP A 146 21.49 13.83 15.22
C ASP A 146 21.20 12.35 15.53
N VAL A 147 21.31 11.48 14.52
CA VAL A 147 21.15 10.02 14.70
C VAL A 147 22.23 9.48 15.65
N TRP A 148 23.49 9.84 15.44
CA TRP A 148 24.58 9.43 16.32
C TRP A 148 24.44 9.99 17.74
N SER A 149 24.03 11.26 17.87
CA SER A 149 23.76 11.87 19.17
C SER A 149 22.65 11.13 19.93
N ALA A 150 21.59 10.72 19.23
CA ALA A 150 20.49 9.95 19.81
C ALA A 150 20.88 8.54 20.24
N LEU A 151 21.85 7.91 19.54
CA LEU A 151 22.41 6.61 19.90
C LEU A 151 23.37 6.66 21.10
N GLY A 152 23.75 7.86 21.56
CA GLY A 152 24.70 8.06 22.65
C GLY A 152 26.13 7.60 22.31
N GLY A 153 26.42 7.45 21.02
CA GLY A 153 27.70 7.01 20.48
C GLY A 153 28.55 8.17 19.98
N GLU A 154 29.83 7.88 19.72
CA GLU A 154 30.69 8.80 18.97
C GLU A 154 30.44 8.63 17.47
N LEU A 155 30.47 9.74 16.72
CA LEU A 155 30.30 9.72 15.28
C LEU A 155 31.38 8.86 14.63
N LYS A 156 30.95 7.76 13.98
CA LYS A 156 31.82 6.86 13.21
C LYS A 156 31.66 7.08 11.70
N PRO A 157 32.72 6.84 10.91
CA PRO A 157 32.59 6.71 9.47
C PRO A 157 31.53 5.67 9.12
N SER A 158 30.57 6.06 8.28
CA SER A 158 29.42 5.26 7.92
C SER A 158 29.05 5.45 6.46
N ILE A 159 28.45 4.42 5.87
CA ILE A 159 27.90 4.45 4.51
C ILE A 159 26.38 4.43 4.64
N ASP A 160 25.73 5.44 4.07
CA ASP A 160 24.26 5.44 3.93
C ASP A 160 23.86 4.54 2.77
N VAL A 161 23.00 3.56 3.05
CA VAL A 161 22.46 2.63 2.07
C VAL A 161 20.94 2.67 2.15
N VAL A 162 20.30 3.10 1.06
CA VAL A 162 18.85 3.21 0.99
C VAL A 162 18.31 2.15 0.03
N VAL A 163 17.41 1.31 0.54
CA VAL A 163 16.69 0.29 -0.24
C VAL A 163 15.26 0.76 -0.47
N SER A 164 14.82 0.80 -1.73
CA SER A 164 13.43 1.11 -2.08
C SER A 164 12.61 -0.18 -2.27
N ALA A 165 11.89 -0.56 -1.23
CA ALA A 165 11.14 -1.81 -1.18
C ALA A 165 9.66 -1.61 -1.58
N PRO A 166 9.16 -2.33 -2.60
CA PRO A 166 7.75 -2.36 -2.93
C PRO A 166 6.98 -3.20 -1.91
N VAL A 167 5.81 -2.73 -1.51
CA VAL A 167 4.93 -3.36 -0.52
C VAL A 167 3.52 -3.40 -1.08
N SER A 168 2.97 -4.60 -1.22
CA SER A 168 1.55 -4.76 -1.51
C SER A 168 0.73 -4.25 -0.34
N THR A 169 -0.34 -3.49 -0.62
CA THR A 169 -1.24 -2.99 0.41
C THR A 169 -2.15 -4.08 0.99
N GLY A 170 -2.23 -5.24 0.32
CA GLY A 170 -3.18 -6.31 0.65
C GLY A 170 -4.64 -5.95 0.41
N GLN A 171 -4.94 -4.73 -0.05
CA GLN A 171 -6.31 -4.30 -0.30
C GLN A 171 -6.77 -4.81 -1.67
N GLN A 172 -7.78 -5.67 -1.63
CA GLN A 172 -8.46 -6.21 -2.78
C GLN A 172 -9.90 -5.69 -2.81
N PHE A 173 -10.36 -5.32 -4.00
CA PHE A 173 -11.73 -4.93 -4.24
C PHE A 173 -12.39 -6.04 -5.07
N PRO A 174 -13.36 -6.78 -4.49
CA PRO A 174 -14.05 -7.81 -5.25
C PRO A 174 -14.79 -7.16 -6.42
N VAL A 175 -14.67 -7.77 -7.59
CA VAL A 175 -15.42 -7.35 -8.77
C VAL A 175 -16.80 -8.00 -8.77
N GLY A 176 -17.80 -7.26 -9.27
CA GLY A 176 -19.10 -7.84 -9.55
C GLY A 176 -19.04 -8.83 -10.72
N PRO A 177 -20.12 -9.60 -10.96
CA PRO A 177 -20.19 -10.48 -12.11
C PRO A 177 -19.96 -9.70 -13.42
N PRO A 178 -19.39 -10.34 -14.45
CA PRO A 178 -19.20 -9.71 -15.76
C PRO A 178 -20.50 -9.13 -16.31
N VAL A 179 -20.42 -7.99 -16.98
CA VAL A 179 -21.56 -7.41 -17.70
C VAL A 179 -21.76 -8.20 -18.99
N GLU A 180 -22.85 -8.95 -19.09
CA GLU A 180 -23.13 -9.82 -20.24
C GLU A 180 -23.94 -9.12 -21.34
N ALA A 181 -24.72 -8.10 -20.99
CA ALA A 181 -25.57 -7.35 -21.91
C ALA A 181 -25.43 -5.84 -21.73
N PRO A 182 -25.55 -5.03 -22.80
CA PRO A 182 -25.54 -3.58 -22.69
C PRO A 182 -26.74 -3.08 -21.87
N PRO A 183 -26.62 -1.97 -21.14
CA PRO A 183 -27.74 -1.39 -20.42
C PRO A 183 -28.83 -0.94 -21.39
N LEU A 184 -30.07 -1.34 -21.13
CA LEU A 184 -31.25 -0.91 -21.88
C LEU A 184 -31.92 0.26 -21.16
N PHE A 185 -32.10 1.36 -21.88
CA PHE A 185 -32.80 2.54 -21.39
C PHE A 185 -34.18 2.62 -22.05
N SER A 186 -35.25 2.65 -21.24
CA SER A 186 -36.60 2.92 -21.72
C SER A 186 -37.05 4.31 -21.30
N PHE A 187 -37.37 5.16 -22.28
CA PHE A 187 -37.89 6.50 -22.03
C PHE A 187 -39.42 6.48 -22.19
N GLY A 188 -40.12 6.55 -21.07
CA GLY A 188 -41.58 6.66 -21.04
C GLY A 188 -42.03 8.10 -21.26
N GLY A 189 -42.42 8.44 -22.49
CA GLY A 189 -43.08 9.70 -22.83
C GLY A 189 -44.50 9.43 -23.34
N SER A 190 -45.50 9.45 -22.46
CA SER A 190 -46.89 9.52 -22.90
C SER A 190 -47.68 10.48 -22.02
N GLY A 191 -47.56 11.78 -22.32
CA GLY A 191 -48.57 12.79 -21.96
C GLY A 191 -48.45 13.51 -20.62
N GLY A 192 -47.44 13.25 -19.78
CA GLY A 192 -47.26 13.94 -18.50
C GLY A 192 -45.80 14.26 -18.21
N PHE A 193 -45.54 15.52 -17.83
CA PHE A 193 -44.22 15.99 -17.40
C PHE A 193 -44.08 15.90 -15.87
N PRO A 194 -42.92 15.48 -15.34
CA PRO A 194 -41.75 14.94 -16.04
C PRO A 194 -41.89 13.44 -16.36
N GLY A 195 -41.23 12.99 -17.44
CA GLY A 195 -41.20 11.59 -17.86
C GLY A 195 -40.54 10.67 -16.82
N THR A 196 -41.01 9.43 -16.73
CA THR A 196 -40.45 8.43 -15.81
C THR A 196 -39.34 7.64 -16.50
N GLU A 197 -38.17 7.59 -15.88
CA GLU A 197 -37.05 6.73 -16.29
C GLU A 197 -37.15 5.38 -15.58
N ARG A 198 -37.10 4.28 -16.33
CA ARG A 198 -36.93 2.93 -15.79
C ARG A 198 -35.68 2.30 -16.37
N VAL A 199 -34.76 1.92 -15.49
CA VAL A 199 -33.62 1.08 -15.81
C VAL A 199 -34.04 -0.36 -15.54
N SER A 200 -34.12 -1.18 -16.58
CA SER A 200 -34.36 -2.62 -16.46
C SER A 200 -33.10 -3.36 -16.87
N LEU A 201 -32.61 -4.25 -16.00
CA LEU A 201 -31.71 -5.32 -16.39
C LEU A 201 -32.57 -6.36 -17.11
N MET A 202 -32.10 -6.87 -18.24
CA MET A 202 -32.86 -7.77 -19.11
C MET A 202 -33.21 -9.04 -18.32
N ASP A 203 -34.48 -9.18 -17.92
CA ASP A 203 -35.02 -10.47 -17.46
C ASP A 203 -35.18 -11.36 -18.70
N GLU A 204 -34.89 -12.65 -18.52
CA GLU A 204 -34.96 -13.69 -19.57
C GLU A 204 -36.28 -13.63 -20.37
N PRO A 205 -36.27 -14.02 -21.66
CA PRO A 205 -37.46 -13.99 -22.48
C PRO A 205 -38.55 -14.86 -21.86
N ALA A 206 -39.68 -14.23 -21.54
CA ALA A 206 -40.87 -14.89 -21.03
C ALA A 206 -41.25 -16.06 -21.94
N ALA A 207 -41.31 -17.26 -21.38
CA ALA A 207 -41.87 -18.43 -22.05
C ALA A 207 -43.32 -18.16 -22.46
N ASP A 208 -43.63 -18.42 -23.72
CA ASP A 208 -44.99 -18.37 -24.27
C ASP A 208 -45.93 -19.26 -23.45
N GLY A 209 -46.84 -18.64 -22.71
CA GLY A 209 -47.92 -19.30 -21.97
C GLY A 209 -49.24 -19.13 -22.73
N ASP A 210 -49.70 -20.21 -23.37
CA ASP A 210 -51.03 -20.35 -23.97
C ASP A 210 -52.15 -20.23 -22.91
N PRO A 211 -53.28 -19.54 -23.17
CA PRO A 211 -54.37 -19.41 -22.21
C PRO A 211 -55.48 -20.44 -22.48
N ALA A 212 -55.74 -21.37 -21.55
CA ALA A 212 -56.95 -22.18 -21.64
C ALA A 212 -57.52 -22.63 -20.28
N ALA A 213 -58.85 -22.44 -20.20
CA ALA A 213 -59.86 -23.18 -19.46
C ALA A 213 -60.33 -22.67 -18.08
N ALA A 214 -61.61 -22.30 -18.10
CA ALA A 214 -62.50 -21.90 -17.01
C ALA A 214 -62.86 -23.05 -16.04
N GLY A 215 -63.47 -22.68 -14.89
CA GLY A 215 -63.76 -23.47 -13.68
C GLY A 215 -64.81 -24.60 -13.81
N PRO A 216 -65.57 -25.01 -12.75
CA PRO A 216 -66.01 -24.20 -11.60
C PRO A 216 -66.08 -24.91 -10.20
N ASP A 217 -66.41 -24.08 -9.20
CA ASP A 217 -67.06 -24.29 -7.89
C ASP A 217 -67.24 -25.69 -7.27
N ARG A 218 -66.83 -25.80 -5.99
CA ARG A 218 -67.67 -26.41 -4.94
C ARG A 218 -67.32 -25.88 -3.55
N GLN A 219 -68.35 -25.39 -2.89
CA GLN A 219 -68.42 -24.87 -1.53
C GLN A 219 -69.08 -25.93 -0.64
N THR A 220 -68.53 -26.21 0.55
CA THR A 220 -69.23 -26.50 1.84
C THR A 220 -68.25 -27.09 2.87
N GLY A 221 -68.32 -26.59 4.12
CA GLY A 221 -67.96 -27.36 5.31
C GLY A 221 -67.09 -26.61 6.32
N GLU A 222 -67.74 -26.11 7.36
CA GLU A 222 -67.17 -25.45 8.55
C GLU A 222 -66.48 -26.42 9.54
N ASP A 223 -65.76 -25.78 10.48
CA ASP A 223 -65.36 -26.19 11.84
C ASP A 223 -64.10 -27.06 12.07
N GLY A 224 -63.17 -26.51 12.87
CA GLY A 224 -62.17 -27.27 13.61
C GLY A 224 -60.87 -26.53 13.89
N ASP A 225 -60.76 -25.95 15.09
CA ASP A 225 -59.67 -25.15 15.67
C ASP A 225 -58.44 -26.00 16.12
N PHE A 226 -57.29 -25.32 16.35
CA PHE A 226 -55.96 -25.78 16.87
C PHE A 226 -55.05 -26.59 15.92
N ASP A 227 -53.72 -26.41 15.80
CA ASP A 227 -52.69 -25.80 16.66
C ASP A 227 -51.41 -25.41 15.87
N GLU A 228 -50.62 -24.50 16.47
CA GLU A 228 -49.24 -24.03 16.27
C GLU A 228 -48.32 -24.57 15.15
N SER A 229 -47.68 -23.64 14.40
CA SER A 229 -46.20 -23.48 14.48
C SER A 229 -45.64 -22.30 13.64
N SER A 230 -44.73 -21.56 14.28
CA SER A 230 -43.50 -20.93 13.74
C SER A 230 -43.52 -20.10 12.45
N GLY A 231 -43.10 -18.83 12.54
CA GLY A 231 -42.69 -18.09 11.35
C GLY A 231 -42.45 -16.59 11.56
N GLN A 232 -41.30 -16.24 12.12
CA GLN A 232 -40.75 -14.88 12.27
C GLN A 232 -40.97 -13.99 11.03
N ARG A 233 -41.75 -12.92 11.19
CA ARG A 233 -41.87 -11.83 10.21
C ARG A 233 -40.64 -10.92 10.26
N ARG A 234 -39.88 -10.89 9.17
CA ARG A 234 -38.85 -9.89 8.87
C ARG A 234 -39.50 -8.51 8.71
N ARG A 235 -39.07 -7.53 9.51
CA ARG A 235 -39.45 -6.12 9.36
C ARG A 235 -38.63 -5.47 8.24
N ALA A 236 -39.35 -4.85 7.32
CA ALA A 236 -38.85 -4.06 6.20
C ALA A 236 -38.07 -2.82 6.67
N GLY A 237 -36.99 -2.50 5.95
CA GLY A 237 -36.12 -1.35 6.18
C GLY A 237 -36.81 -0.01 5.87
N LYS A 238 -36.49 0.99 6.69
CA LYS A 238 -36.81 2.41 6.49
C LYS A 238 -35.95 3.02 5.39
N PRO A 239 -36.49 3.86 4.49
CA PRO A 239 -35.69 4.65 3.57
C PRO A 239 -35.14 5.94 4.20
N ALA A 240 -34.08 6.45 3.58
CA ALA A 240 -33.18 7.51 4.02
C ALA A 240 -33.83 8.90 4.23
N HIS A 241 -33.27 9.65 5.17
CA HIS A 241 -33.61 11.06 5.42
C HIS A 241 -33.00 11.98 4.36
N SER A 242 -33.85 12.85 3.83
CA SER A 242 -33.56 13.98 2.94
C SER A 242 -32.75 15.07 3.64
N ILE A 243 -31.72 15.58 2.95
CA ILE A 243 -30.93 16.76 3.34
C ILE A 243 -31.72 18.02 2.95
N GLY A 244 -32.08 18.84 3.94
CA GLY A 244 -32.66 20.19 3.76
C GLY A 244 -31.58 21.28 3.62
N PRO A 245 -31.95 22.49 3.16
CA PRO A 245 -31.01 23.50 2.68
C PRO A 245 -30.31 24.26 3.82
N ALA A 246 -29.15 24.82 3.47
CA ALA A 246 -28.23 25.52 4.35
C ALA A 246 -28.76 26.90 4.79
N ASP A 247 -28.86 27.10 6.11
CA ASP A 247 -29.03 28.42 6.71
C ASP A 247 -27.69 29.08 7.00
N ALA A 248 -27.56 30.29 6.45
CA ALA A 248 -26.47 31.21 6.65
C ALA A 248 -26.63 31.93 8.00
N THR A 249 -25.66 31.80 8.91
CA THR A 249 -25.28 32.85 9.87
C THR A 249 -23.98 32.45 10.57
N GLY A 250 -22.92 33.22 10.35
CA GLY A 250 -21.60 32.95 10.93
C GLY A 250 -20.58 34.01 10.58
N SER A 251 -20.72 35.17 11.23
CA SER A 251 -19.77 36.29 11.19
C SER A 251 -18.38 35.86 11.67
N GLY A 252 -17.37 36.02 10.82
CA GLY A 252 -15.97 35.74 11.14
C GLY A 252 -15.03 36.44 10.16
N ARG A 253 -14.90 37.77 10.27
CA ARG A 253 -13.87 38.53 9.56
C ARG A 253 -12.48 38.14 10.08
N VAL A 254 -11.67 37.49 9.26
CA VAL A 254 -10.22 37.41 9.45
C VAL A 254 -9.52 38.05 8.26
N ALA A 255 -8.74 39.08 8.56
CA ALA A 255 -8.08 39.96 7.61
C ALA A 255 -6.94 39.27 6.86
N MET A 256 -6.99 39.33 5.53
CA MET A 256 -5.95 38.87 4.62
C MET A 256 -4.85 39.96 4.53
N ARG A 257 -3.77 39.83 5.31
CA ARG A 257 -2.56 40.66 5.11
C ARG A 257 -1.75 40.12 3.94
N ARG A 258 -1.90 40.74 2.76
CA ARG A 258 -0.97 40.60 1.64
C ARG A 258 0.39 41.20 2.03
N ARG A 259 1.42 40.37 2.21
CA ARG A 259 2.82 40.85 2.21
C ARG A 259 3.33 40.84 0.77
N GLY A 260 3.66 42.03 0.29
CA GLY A 260 4.26 42.24 -1.03
C GLY A 260 5.67 41.65 -1.11
N LEU A 261 5.94 41.00 -2.23
CA LEU A 261 7.24 40.53 -2.66
C LEU A 261 7.94 41.69 -3.38
N THR A 262 8.99 42.27 -2.78
CA THR A 262 9.84 43.27 -3.43
C THR A 262 11.05 42.59 -4.04
N ILE A 263 11.08 42.47 -5.37
CA ILE A 263 12.24 42.04 -6.13
C ILE A 263 13.18 43.25 -6.26
N LYS A 264 14.32 43.23 -5.55
CA LYS A 264 15.46 44.12 -5.85
C LYS A 264 16.31 43.48 -6.94
N ARG A 265 16.28 44.06 -8.14
CA ARG A 265 17.35 43.90 -9.13
C ARG A 265 18.49 44.86 -8.77
N THR A 266 19.71 44.36 -8.67
CA THR A 266 20.93 45.17 -8.70
C THR A 266 21.78 44.70 -9.86
N ARG A 267 22.32 45.70 -10.57
CA ARG A 267 23.31 45.59 -11.65
C ARG A 267 24.64 45.08 -11.11
#